data_AF-A0A7C7QTY4-F1
#
_entry.id   AF-A0A7C7QTY4-F1
#
_cell.length_a   1.000
_cell.length_b   1.000
_cell.length_c   1.000
_cell.angle_alpha   90.00
_cell.angle_beta   90.00
_cell.angle_gamma   90.00
#
_symmetry.space_group_name_H-M   'P 1'
#
loop_
_entity.id
_entity.type
_entity.pdbx_description
1 polymer ?
#
loop_
_entity_poly.entity_id
_entity_poly.type
_entity_poly.pdbx_seq_one_letter_code
_entity_poly.pdbx_strand_id
1 'polypeptide(L)'
;MRLPDRLIEAIGESIVEELANKEKILELDDPLIFKKKIIRIFKDAIEEEKKLEEKAKEVLKQNLDILEKENIDYRTAFLAVKKKLAEEMDINIDKRERLNQIINRIMNLIMEDESVEIYEDPPVIRRRIREIVLGALKIEEEIEREVRKRIKKYSRDILEGSPEWNILWKRIYEDELRKRGLA
;
A
#
# COMPACT_ATOMS: atom_id res chain seq x y z
N MET A 1 -1.96 -0.76 3.88
CA MET A 1 -1.22 0.39 3.38
C MET A 1 -2.22 1.43 2.86
N ARG A 2 -1.92 2.74 2.96
CA ARG A 2 -2.76 3.78 2.35
C ARG A 2 -1.90 4.54 1.32
N LEU A 3 -1.70 3.94 0.15
CA LEU A 3 -1.05 4.65 -0.95
C LEU A 3 -2.11 5.48 -1.71
N PRO A 4 -1.91 6.79 -1.86
CA PRO A 4 -2.67 7.63 -2.78
C PRO A 4 -2.57 7.12 -4.21
N ASP A 5 -3.66 7.24 -4.97
CA ASP A 5 -3.69 6.82 -6.38
C ASP A 5 -2.60 7.48 -7.21
N ARG A 6 -2.30 8.78 -6.99
CA ARG A 6 -1.21 9.46 -7.70
C ARG A 6 0.17 8.90 -7.40
N LEU A 7 0.42 8.39 -6.19
CA LEU A 7 1.68 7.72 -5.89
C LEU A 7 1.76 6.37 -6.58
N ILE A 8 0.64 5.65 -6.73
CA ILE A 8 0.58 4.41 -7.50
C ILE A 8 0.83 4.67 -8.99
N GLU A 9 0.21 5.71 -9.55
CA GLU A 9 0.44 6.16 -10.93
C GLU A 9 1.90 6.52 -11.15
N ALA A 10 2.50 7.30 -10.24
CA ALA A 10 3.90 7.69 -10.30
C ALA A 10 4.85 6.48 -10.23
N ILE A 11 4.55 5.49 -9.39
CA ILE A 11 5.32 4.23 -9.35
C ILE A 11 5.25 3.52 -10.71
N GLY A 12 4.05 3.39 -11.29
CA GLY A 12 3.88 2.77 -12.60
C GLY A 12 4.65 3.50 -13.70
N GLU A 13 4.63 4.83 -13.70
CA GLU A 13 5.41 5.67 -14.62
C GLU A 13 6.91 5.50 -14.44
N SER A 14 7.40 5.59 -13.20
CA SER A 14 8.82 5.44 -12.89
C SER A 14 9.36 4.05 -13.25
N ILE A 15 8.57 2.99 -13.03
CA ILE A 15 8.96 1.62 -13.42
C ILE A 15 9.13 1.53 -14.94
N VAL A 16 8.18 2.06 -15.72
CA VAL A 16 8.29 2.07 -17.18
C VAL A 16 9.47 2.92 -17.65
N GLU A 17 9.63 4.12 -17.09
CA GLU A 17 10.68 5.05 -17.50
C GLU A 17 12.09 4.53 -17.17
N GLU A 18 12.29 3.99 -15.97
CA GLU A 18 13.59 3.48 -15.56
C GLU A 18 13.96 2.16 -16.25
N LEU A 19 13.01 1.21 -16.35
CA LEU A 19 13.30 -0.11 -16.90
C LEU A 19 13.37 -0.11 -18.43
N ALA A 20 12.44 0.55 -19.12
CA ALA A 20 12.39 0.49 -20.59
C ALA A 20 13.24 1.60 -21.25
N ASN A 21 13.12 2.84 -20.77
CA ASN A 21 13.66 3.99 -21.51
C ASN A 21 15.10 4.35 -21.12
N LYS A 22 15.43 4.37 -19.83
CA LYS A 22 16.75 4.82 -19.35
C LYS A 22 17.80 3.73 -19.43
N GLU A 23 17.48 2.55 -18.90
CA GLU A 23 18.48 1.49 -18.73
C GLU A 23 18.36 0.39 -19.77
N LYS A 24 17.30 0.40 -20.60
CA LYS A 24 16.99 -0.64 -21.60
C LYS A 24 17.06 -2.06 -21.03
N ILE A 25 16.63 -2.19 -19.77
CA ILE A 25 16.56 -3.45 -19.05
C ILE A 25 15.47 -4.34 -19.65
N LEU A 26 14.37 -3.72 -20.08
CA LEU A 26 13.22 -4.38 -20.71
C LEU A 26 12.90 -3.72 -22.05
N GLU A 27 12.45 -4.51 -23.01
CA GLU A 27 11.68 -4.03 -24.16
C GLU A 27 10.22 -4.44 -24.00
N LEU A 28 9.34 -3.49 -24.27
CA LEU A 28 7.91 -3.61 -24.02
C LEU A 28 7.18 -3.38 -25.33
N ASP A 29 6.31 -4.33 -25.72
CA ASP A 29 5.46 -4.14 -26.91
C ASP A 29 4.53 -2.94 -26.77
N ASP A 30 3.96 -2.76 -25.57
CA ASP A 30 3.12 -1.62 -25.21
C ASP A 30 3.40 -1.13 -23.77
N PRO A 31 4.18 -0.05 -23.61
CA PRO A 31 4.46 0.55 -22.30
C PRO A 31 3.22 1.01 -21.52
N LEU A 32 2.13 1.40 -22.19
CA LEU A 32 0.90 1.85 -21.52
C LEU A 32 0.12 0.67 -20.94
N ILE A 33 0.05 -0.45 -21.66
CA ILE A 33 -0.55 -1.68 -21.15
C ILE A 33 0.25 -2.19 -19.97
N PHE A 34 1.57 -2.24 -20.08
CA PHE A 34 2.44 -2.66 -18.98
C PHE A 34 2.26 -1.75 -17.75
N LYS A 35 2.26 -0.42 -17.92
CA LYS A 35 1.93 0.54 -16.85
C LYS A 35 0.60 0.20 -16.16
N LYS A 36 -0.46 -0.07 -16.93
CA LYS A 36 -1.78 -0.43 -16.39
C LYS A 36 -1.74 -1.74 -15.60
N LYS A 37 -1.01 -2.76 -16.06
CA LYS A 37 -0.83 -4.03 -15.34
C LYS A 37 -0.12 -3.79 -13.99
N ILE A 38 0.93 -2.97 -13.96
CA ILE A 38 1.61 -2.58 -12.71
C ILE A 38 0.66 -1.89 -11.74
N ILE A 39 -0.05 -0.86 -12.19
CA ILE A 39 -1.03 -0.14 -11.36
C ILE A 39 -2.11 -1.09 -10.83
N ARG A 40 -2.55 -2.04 -11.65
CA ARG A 40 -3.54 -3.05 -11.26
C ARG A 40 -3.05 -3.89 -10.07
N ILE A 41 -1.79 -4.32 -10.06
CA ILE A 41 -1.20 -5.07 -8.94
C ILE A 41 -1.30 -4.28 -7.62
N PHE A 42 -0.98 -2.99 -7.64
CA PHE A 42 -1.10 -2.15 -6.43
C PHE A 42 -2.56 -1.98 -5.99
N LYS A 43 -3.48 -1.75 -6.94
CA LYS A 43 -4.91 -1.61 -6.64
C LYS A 43 -5.50 -2.89 -6.06
N ASP A 44 -5.15 -4.04 -6.62
CA ASP A 44 -5.57 -5.35 -6.10
C ASP A 44 -5.01 -5.58 -4.69
N ALA A 45 -3.74 -5.22 -4.45
CA ALA A 45 -3.14 -5.34 -3.12
C ALA A 45 -3.85 -4.47 -2.06
N ILE A 46 -4.30 -3.26 -2.41
CA ILE A 46 -5.07 -2.38 -1.52
C ILE A 46 -6.48 -2.95 -1.27
N GLU A 47 -7.12 -3.48 -2.32
CA GLU A 47 -8.45 -4.07 -2.22
C GLU A 47 -8.45 -5.33 -1.34
N GLU A 48 -7.42 -6.17 -1.47
CA GLU A 48 -7.19 -7.32 -0.58
C GLU A 48 -7.09 -6.92 0.90
N GLU A 49 -6.37 -5.84 1.21
CA GLU A 49 -6.26 -5.33 2.58
C GLU A 49 -7.59 -4.79 3.13
N LYS A 50 -8.39 -4.12 2.29
CA LYS A 50 -9.74 -3.67 2.67
C LYS A 50 -10.64 -4.87 2.99
N LYS A 51 -10.65 -5.88 2.11
CA LYS A 51 -11.42 -7.12 2.32
C LYS A 51 -11.00 -7.85 3.59
N LEU A 52 -9.70 -7.91 3.88
CA LEU A 52 -9.20 -8.47 5.13
C LEU A 52 -9.78 -7.74 6.35
N GLU A 53 -9.78 -6.41 6.33
CA GLU A 53 -10.32 -5.61 7.43
C GLU A 53 -11.85 -5.73 7.58
N GLU A 54 -12.58 -5.77 6.47
CA GLU A 54 -14.03 -5.99 6.46
C GLU A 54 -14.40 -7.37 7.02
N LYS A 55 -13.73 -8.43 6.55
CA LYS A 55 -13.91 -9.79 7.07
C LYS A 55 -13.60 -9.86 8.57
N ALA A 56 -12.54 -9.21 9.02
CA ALA A 56 -12.21 -9.18 10.45
C ALA A 56 -13.31 -8.52 11.29
N LYS A 57 -13.91 -7.42 10.81
CA LYS A 57 -15.04 -6.76 11.47
C LYS A 57 -16.29 -7.64 11.48
N GLU A 58 -16.57 -8.31 10.36
CA GLU A 58 -17.72 -9.20 10.23
C GLU A 58 -17.64 -10.39 11.21
N VAL A 59 -16.47 -11.04 11.28
CA VAL A 59 -16.22 -12.13 12.23
C VAL A 59 -16.45 -11.66 13.66
N LEU A 60 -15.96 -10.48 14.06
CA LEU A 60 -16.22 -9.97 15.41
C LEU A 60 -17.68 -9.64 15.66
N LYS A 61 -18.37 -9.05 14.67
CA LYS A 61 -19.78 -8.72 14.78
C LYS A 61 -20.64 -9.96 15.04
N GLN A 62 -20.28 -11.08 14.44
CA GLN A 62 -20.94 -12.38 14.65
C GLN A 62 -20.62 -12.99 16.03
N ASN A 63 -19.56 -12.53 16.71
CA ASN A 63 -19.07 -13.09 17.96
C ASN A 63 -19.06 -12.09 19.13
N LEU A 64 -19.90 -11.04 19.07
CA LEU A 64 -19.97 -10.00 20.12
C LEU A 64 -20.30 -10.59 21.49
N ASP A 65 -21.22 -11.54 21.56
CA ASP A 65 -21.62 -12.20 22.81
C ASP A 65 -20.44 -12.90 23.49
N ILE A 66 -19.48 -13.43 22.71
CA ILE A 66 -18.28 -14.10 23.24
C ILE A 66 -17.33 -13.06 23.84
N LEU A 67 -17.18 -11.90 23.17
CA LEU A 67 -16.34 -10.81 23.67
C LEU A 67 -16.86 -10.28 25.00
N GLU A 68 -18.18 -10.11 25.14
CA GLU A 68 -18.80 -9.67 26.39
C GLU A 68 -18.65 -10.71 27.51
N LYS A 69 -18.92 -11.99 27.22
CA LYS A 69 -18.81 -13.08 28.21
C LYS A 69 -17.40 -13.25 28.74
N GLU A 70 -16.40 -13.20 27.86
CA GLU A 70 -15.00 -13.37 28.21
C GLU A 70 -14.33 -12.04 28.63
N ASN A 71 -15.08 -10.93 28.64
CA ASN A 71 -14.59 -9.57 28.94
C ASN A 71 -13.36 -9.18 28.08
N ILE A 72 -13.39 -9.55 26.80
CA ILE A 72 -12.32 -9.29 25.84
C ILE A 72 -12.54 -7.93 25.17
N ASP A 73 -11.51 -7.09 25.20
CA ASP A 73 -11.50 -5.82 24.49
C ASP A 73 -11.61 -6.00 22.96
N TYR A 74 -12.54 -5.26 22.34
CA TYR A 74 -12.83 -5.34 20.90
C TYR A 74 -11.58 -5.11 20.04
N ARG A 75 -10.72 -4.15 20.42
CA ARG A 75 -9.51 -3.83 19.66
C ARG A 75 -8.53 -5.00 19.69
N THR A 76 -8.34 -5.61 20.86
CA THR A 76 -7.47 -6.78 21.03
C THR A 76 -7.97 -7.96 20.21
N ALA A 77 -9.28 -8.27 20.29
CA ALA A 77 -9.89 -9.31 19.47
C ALA A 77 -9.76 -9.03 17.98
N PHE A 78 -9.97 -7.78 17.57
CA PHE A 78 -9.83 -7.37 16.17
C PHE A 78 -8.42 -7.60 15.62
N LEU A 79 -7.38 -7.25 16.38
CA LEU A 79 -6.01 -7.49 15.95
C LEU A 79 -5.71 -8.99 15.83
N ALA A 80 -6.22 -9.81 16.75
CA ALA A 80 -6.03 -11.25 16.73
C ALA A 80 -6.75 -11.91 15.52
N VAL A 81 -8.02 -11.58 15.31
CA VAL A 81 -8.80 -12.07 14.16
C VAL A 81 -8.19 -11.61 12.85
N LYS A 82 -7.83 -10.33 12.75
CA LYS A 82 -7.16 -9.79 11.56
C LYS A 82 -5.85 -10.52 11.28
N LYS A 83 -5.06 -10.85 12.31
CA LYS A 83 -3.81 -11.59 12.12
C LYS A 83 -4.05 -12.99 11.55
N LYS A 84 -5.00 -13.72 12.13
CA LYS A 84 -5.36 -15.06 11.66
C LYS A 84 -5.87 -15.05 10.21
N LEU A 85 -6.78 -14.14 9.89
CA LEU A 85 -7.31 -13.98 8.53
C LEU A 85 -6.22 -13.56 7.52
N ALA A 86 -5.25 -12.75 7.96
CA ALA A 86 -4.14 -12.33 7.12
C ALA A 86 -3.26 -13.52 6.72
N GLU A 87 -2.97 -14.43 7.66
CA GLU A 87 -2.25 -15.69 7.39
C GLU A 87 -3.04 -16.59 6.42
N GLU A 88 -4.36 -16.73 6.62
CA GLU A 88 -5.23 -17.53 5.75
C GLU A 88 -5.33 -16.98 4.31
N MET A 89 -5.28 -15.66 4.16
CA MET A 89 -5.38 -14.98 2.86
C MET A 89 -4.01 -14.72 2.20
N ASP A 90 -2.91 -15.15 2.83
CA ASP A 90 -1.53 -14.83 2.43
C ASP A 90 -1.29 -13.31 2.24
N ILE A 91 -1.79 -12.51 3.18
CA ILE A 91 -1.63 -11.05 3.19
C ILE A 91 -0.68 -10.66 4.32
N ASN A 92 0.45 -10.04 3.97
CA ASN A 92 1.34 -9.47 4.98
C ASN A 92 0.74 -8.20 5.59
N ILE A 93 0.68 -8.15 6.92
CA ILE A 93 0.16 -7.00 7.70
C ILE A 93 1.22 -5.91 7.84
N ASP A 94 2.50 -6.31 7.95
CA ASP A 94 3.61 -5.37 7.97
C ASP A 94 3.73 -4.66 6.62
N LYS A 95 3.84 -3.32 6.65
CA LYS A 95 3.89 -2.51 5.42
C LYS A 95 5.06 -2.91 4.52
N ARG A 96 6.24 -3.21 5.08
CA ARG A 96 7.44 -3.55 4.28
C ARG A 96 7.31 -4.94 3.68
N GLU A 97 6.82 -5.90 4.44
CA GLU A 97 6.59 -7.25 3.92
C GLU A 97 5.46 -7.29 2.88
N ARG A 98 4.46 -6.42 3.02
CA ARG A 98 3.42 -6.25 1.99
C ARG A 98 3.99 -5.69 0.70
N LEU A 99 4.91 -4.74 0.78
CA LEU A 99 5.61 -4.23 -0.40
C LEU A 99 6.49 -5.30 -1.04
N ASN A 100 7.15 -6.15 -0.25
CA ASN A 100 7.87 -7.30 -0.80
C ASN A 100 6.93 -8.23 -1.60
N GLN A 101 5.72 -8.50 -1.10
CA GLN A 101 4.72 -9.27 -1.86
C GLN A 101 4.34 -8.59 -3.17
N ILE A 102 4.13 -7.27 -3.16
CA ILE A 102 3.81 -6.50 -4.37
C ILE A 102 4.96 -6.55 -5.37
N ILE A 103 6.22 -6.35 -4.93
CA ILE A 103 7.40 -6.43 -5.79
C ILE A 103 7.52 -7.83 -6.40
N ASN A 104 7.27 -8.90 -5.63
CA ASN A 104 7.27 -10.26 -6.16
C ASN A 104 6.18 -10.45 -7.23
N ARG A 105 4.97 -9.91 -7.04
CA ARG A 105 3.91 -9.95 -8.07
C ARG A 105 4.32 -9.20 -9.34
N ILE A 106 4.99 -8.06 -9.20
CA ILE A 106 5.53 -7.30 -10.34
C ILE A 106 6.62 -8.09 -11.06
N MET A 107 7.52 -8.74 -10.32
CA MET A 107 8.54 -9.61 -10.91
C MET A 107 7.91 -10.77 -11.66
N ASN A 108 6.92 -11.45 -11.08
CA ASN A 108 6.20 -12.53 -11.77
C ASN A 108 5.53 -12.03 -13.05
N LEU A 109 4.88 -10.86 -12.99
CA LEU A 109 4.34 -10.21 -14.19
C LEU A 109 5.43 -10.02 -15.26
N ILE A 110 6.59 -9.45 -14.93
CA ILE A 110 7.67 -9.25 -15.91
C ILE A 110 8.16 -10.58 -16.50
N MET A 111 8.27 -11.63 -15.68
CA MET A 111 8.81 -12.92 -16.12
C MET A 111 7.81 -13.76 -16.93
N GLU A 112 6.50 -13.57 -16.72
CA GLU A 112 5.43 -14.37 -17.33
C GLU A 112 4.74 -13.66 -18.51
N ASP A 113 4.91 -12.34 -18.64
CA ASP A 113 4.27 -11.54 -19.67
C ASP A 113 5.05 -11.64 -20.99
N GLU A 114 4.48 -12.36 -21.97
CA GLU A 114 5.09 -12.57 -23.28
C GLU A 114 5.36 -11.27 -24.05
N SER A 115 4.70 -10.16 -23.68
CA SER A 115 4.93 -8.84 -24.28
C SER A 115 6.12 -8.07 -23.68
N VAL A 116 6.95 -8.75 -22.89
CA VAL A 116 8.12 -8.19 -22.20
C VAL A 116 9.35 -9.01 -22.57
N GLU A 117 10.30 -8.37 -23.24
CA GLU A 117 11.61 -8.95 -23.50
C GLU A 117 12.61 -8.45 -22.46
N ILE A 118 13.36 -9.38 -21.87
CA ILE A 118 14.25 -9.12 -20.73
C ILE A 118 15.71 -9.17 -21.18
N TYR A 119 16.45 -8.09 -20.95
CA TYR A 119 17.87 -7.97 -21.33
C TYR A 119 18.86 -8.04 -20.16
N GLU A 120 18.37 -8.00 -18.92
CA GLU A 120 19.20 -8.01 -17.71
C GLU A 120 18.76 -9.09 -16.73
N ASP A 121 19.64 -9.44 -15.79
CA ASP A 121 19.36 -10.50 -14.83
C ASP A 121 18.21 -10.14 -13.87
N PRO A 122 17.32 -11.09 -13.51
CA PRO A 122 16.20 -10.87 -12.59
C PRO A 122 16.54 -10.17 -11.25
N PRO A 123 17.71 -10.42 -10.61
CA PRO A 123 18.10 -9.68 -9.41
C PRO A 123 18.32 -8.18 -9.64
N VAL A 124 18.82 -7.77 -10.81
CA VAL A 124 19.03 -6.36 -11.18
C VAL A 124 17.68 -5.67 -11.32
N ILE A 125 16.76 -6.28 -12.06
CA ILE A 125 15.38 -5.81 -12.25
C ILE A 125 14.68 -5.64 -10.90
N ARG A 126 14.76 -6.68 -10.04
CA ARG A 126 14.16 -6.65 -8.70
C ARG A 126 14.73 -5.51 -7.85
N ARG A 127 16.04 -5.27 -7.90
CA ARG A 127 16.68 -4.19 -7.15
C ARG A 127 16.15 -2.83 -7.58
N ARG A 128 16.07 -2.59 -8.89
CA ARG A 128 15.57 -1.36 -9.49
C ARG A 128 14.11 -1.08 -9.13
N ILE A 129 13.24 -2.08 -9.25
CA ILE A 129 11.84 -1.98 -8.83
C ILE A 129 11.73 -1.65 -7.33
N ARG A 130 12.54 -2.33 -6.50
CA ARG A 130 12.58 -2.07 -5.06
C ARG A 130 12.98 -0.63 -4.75
N GLU A 131 13.99 -0.09 -5.43
CA GLU A 131 14.44 1.30 -5.26
C GLU A 131 13.30 2.30 -5.56
N ILE A 132 12.60 2.10 -6.68
CA ILE A 132 11.46 2.95 -7.09
C ILE A 132 10.32 2.89 -6.06
N VAL A 133 9.90 1.68 -5.69
CA VAL A 133 8.79 1.48 -4.76
C VAL A 133 9.12 2.05 -3.36
N LEU A 134 10.34 1.85 -2.87
CA LEU A 134 10.79 2.42 -1.60
C LEU A 134 10.91 3.95 -1.67
N GLY A 135 11.28 4.51 -2.82
CA GLY A 135 11.28 5.95 -3.05
C GLY A 135 9.88 6.55 -2.87
N ALA A 136 8.88 5.95 -3.50
CA ALA A 136 7.48 6.38 -3.34
C ALA A 136 6.95 6.22 -1.91
N LEU A 137 7.35 5.14 -1.21
CA LEU A 137 6.98 4.94 0.19
C LEU A 137 7.55 6.04 1.09
N LYS A 138 8.80 6.46 0.90
CA LYS A 138 9.39 7.55 1.68
C LYS A 138 8.59 8.85 1.56
N ILE A 139 8.08 9.14 0.36
CA ILE A 139 7.21 10.29 0.11
C ILE A 139 5.91 10.16 0.92
N GLU A 140 5.29 8.98 0.93
CA GLU A 140 4.08 8.72 1.74
C GLU A 140 4.35 8.86 3.24
N GLU A 141 5.45 8.30 3.74
CA GLU A 141 5.85 8.40 5.15
C GLU A 141 6.14 9.84 5.57
N GLU A 142 6.72 10.66 4.68
CA GLU A 142 6.91 12.08 4.92
C GLU A 142 5.58 12.83 5.02
N ILE A 143 4.63 12.53 4.12
CA ILE A 143 3.29 13.10 4.16
C ILE A 143 2.61 12.72 5.47
N GLU A 144 2.61 11.44 5.86
CA GLU A 144 2.07 10.99 7.15
C GLU A 144 2.71 11.75 8.31
N ARG A 145 4.04 11.92 8.31
CA ARG A 145 4.77 12.62 9.37
C ARG A 145 4.35 14.09 9.47
N GLU A 146 4.23 14.80 8.36
CA GLU A 146 3.82 16.20 8.35
C GLU A 146 2.34 16.36 8.77
N VAL A 147 1.48 15.44 8.36
CA VAL A 147 0.08 15.41 8.80
C VAL A 147 -0.01 15.25 10.32
N ARG A 148 0.68 14.26 10.90
CA ARG A 148 0.70 14.05 12.36
C ARG A 148 1.25 15.27 13.11
N LYS A 149 2.33 15.89 12.60
CA LYS A 149 2.89 17.12 13.16
C LYS A 149 1.87 18.27 13.14
N ARG A 150 1.15 18.46 12.02
CA ARG A 150 0.14 19.52 11.89
C ARG A 150 -1.03 19.29 12.84
N ILE A 151 -1.54 18.07 12.98
CA ILE A 151 -2.65 17.80 13.91
C ILE A 151 -2.23 18.09 15.37
N LYS A 152 -1.02 17.65 15.78
CA LYS A 152 -0.47 17.96 17.11
C LYS A 152 -0.31 19.47 17.38
N LYS A 153 -0.12 20.28 16.33
CA LYS A 153 -0.11 21.75 16.45
C LYS A 153 -1.52 22.33 16.61
N TYR A 154 -2.53 21.77 15.95
CA TYR A 154 -3.92 22.23 16.06
C TYR A 154 -4.53 21.93 17.41
N SER A 155 -4.29 20.74 17.96
CA SER A 155 -4.70 20.41 19.33
C SER A 155 -3.84 19.27 19.87
N ARG A 156 -3.17 19.53 21.00
CA ARG A 156 -2.27 18.58 21.65
C ARG A 156 -3.00 17.41 22.30
N ASP A 157 -4.30 17.58 22.58
CA ASP A 157 -5.11 16.65 23.37
C ASP A 157 -5.98 15.71 22.53
N ILE A 158 -5.88 15.78 21.19
CA ILE A 158 -6.64 14.86 20.32
C ILE A 158 -5.95 13.50 20.31
N LEU A 159 -6.65 12.49 20.82
CA LEU A 159 -6.21 11.10 20.82
C LEU A 159 -6.09 10.55 19.39
N GLU A 160 -4.92 10.00 19.04
CA GLU A 160 -4.73 9.35 17.73
C GLU A 160 -5.75 8.21 17.54
N GLY A 161 -6.48 8.28 16.42
CA GLY A 161 -7.53 7.32 16.08
C GLY A 161 -8.93 7.67 16.58
N SER A 162 -9.10 8.77 17.33
CA SER A 162 -10.44 9.30 17.63
C SER A 162 -11.17 9.75 16.36
N PRO A 163 -12.52 9.84 16.36
CA PRO A 163 -13.28 10.39 15.24
C PRO A 163 -12.78 11.77 14.80
N GLU A 164 -12.48 12.65 15.76
CA GLU A 164 -11.97 14.00 15.54
C GLU A 164 -10.58 13.98 14.90
N TRP A 165 -9.69 13.11 15.40
CA TRP A 165 -8.39 12.87 14.78
C TRP A 165 -8.53 12.45 13.32
N ASN A 166 -9.41 11.48 13.05
CA ASN A 166 -9.60 10.92 11.73
C ASN A 166 -10.13 11.96 10.73
N ILE A 167 -11.02 12.86 11.16
CA ILE A 167 -11.53 13.96 10.34
C ILE A 167 -10.40 14.95 10.00
N LEU A 168 -9.64 15.40 11.01
CA LEU A 168 -8.52 16.33 10.80
C LEU A 168 -7.43 15.70 9.95
N TRP A 169 -7.12 14.43 10.19
CA TRP A 169 -6.15 13.66 9.43
C TRP A 169 -6.51 13.64 7.95
N LYS A 170 -7.76 13.29 7.59
CA LYS A 170 -8.19 13.26 6.18
C LYS A 170 -8.00 14.62 5.50
N ARG A 171 -8.48 15.68 6.15
CA ARG A 171 -8.38 17.05 5.61
C ARG A 171 -6.92 17.48 5.40
N ILE A 172 -6.09 17.29 6.42
CA ILE A 172 -4.67 17.72 6.36
C ILE A 172 -3.89 16.86 5.39
N TYR A 173 -4.20 15.56 5.30
CA TYR A 173 -3.59 14.64 4.33
C TYR A 173 -3.90 15.07 2.90
N GLU A 174 -5.15 15.38 2.58
CA GLU A 174 -5.54 15.95 1.29
C GLU A 174 -4.83 17.27 0.98
N ASP A 175 -4.69 18.16 1.97
CA ASP A 175 -3.95 19.41 1.80
C ASP A 175 -2.46 19.16 1.49
N GLU A 176 -1.80 18.23 2.18
CA GLU A 176 -0.40 17.88 1.93
C GLU A 176 -0.22 17.21 0.55
N LEU A 177 -1.17 16.39 0.11
CA LEU A 177 -1.18 15.87 -1.25
C LEU A 177 -1.30 16.98 -2.29
N ARG A 178 -2.22 17.95 -2.11
CA ARG A 178 -2.36 19.10 -3.03
C ARG A 178 -1.08 19.91 -3.13
N LYS A 179 -0.43 20.21 -2.00
CA LYS A 179 0.85 20.96 -1.99
C LYS A 179 1.96 20.29 -2.77
N ARG A 180 1.99 18.95 -2.78
CA ARG A 180 2.98 18.15 -3.51
C ARG A 180 2.57 17.84 -4.94
N GLY A 181 1.43 18.34 -5.43
CA GLY A 181 0.89 18.01 -6.75
C GLY A 181 0.40 16.56 -6.86
N LEU A 182 0.08 15.93 -5.72
CA LEU A 182 -0.33 14.52 -5.61
C LEU A 182 -1.85 14.32 -5.38
N ALA A 183 -2.65 15.40 -5.33
CA ALA A 183 -4.11 15.37 -5.19
C ALA A 183 -4.85 15.75 -6.46
#